data_AF-A0A949S5I1-F1
#
_entry.id   AF-A0A949S5I1-F1
#
_cell.length_a   1.000
_cell.length_b   1.000
_cell.length_c   1.000
_cell.angle_alpha   90.00
_cell.angle_beta   90.00
_cell.angle_gamma   90.00
#
_symmetry.space_group_name_H-M   'P 1'
#
loop_
_entity.id
_entity.type
_entity.pdbx_description
1 polymer ?
#
loop_
_entity_poly.entity_id
_entity_poly.type
_entity_poly.pdbx_seq_one_letter_code
_entity_poly.pdbx_strand_id
1 'polypeptide(L)'
;MFKKWWVILIQGILMVILGIIIFNNPEEALAGISLWLGILITLTGLTGILGWIFAGKEHRETGSLIWSIISLLVGLYTLMNLLAAMKAITIIFGVWVLFTGFSLIKSGWTLKNETIIGWIILVVGIFSLIAGLMMIFNLGAGAEGISFILGLQVIAAGIALMLFSFVKKSVKNKIEDKIKSIKN
;
A
#
# COMPACT_ATOMS: atom_id res chain seq x y z
N MET A 1 17.71 13.55 6.24
CA MET A 1 16.42 13.66 6.96
C MET A 1 16.22 12.67 8.12
N PHE A 2 16.97 11.56 8.26
CA PHE A 2 16.88 10.68 9.46
C PHE A 2 18.21 10.55 10.23
N LYS A 3 18.50 11.49 11.14
CA LYS A 3 19.82 11.61 11.81
C LYS A 3 19.99 10.82 13.12
N LYS A 4 18.96 10.18 13.70
CA LYS A 4 19.10 9.47 14.99
C LYS A 4 18.45 8.08 14.98
N TRP A 5 19.12 7.09 15.59
CA TRP A 5 18.68 5.68 15.63
C TRP A 5 17.33 5.52 16.35
N TRP A 6 17.10 6.29 17.42
CA TRP A 6 15.86 6.24 18.18
C TRP A 6 14.64 6.76 17.41
N VAL A 7 14.82 7.65 16.43
CA VAL A 7 13.72 8.11 15.56
C VAL A 7 13.21 6.96 14.69
N ILE A 8 14.13 6.16 14.15
CA ILE A 8 13.79 4.98 13.35
C ILE A 8 13.08 3.94 14.22
N LEU A 9 13.51 3.77 15.48
CA LEU A 9 12.87 2.87 16.42
C LEU A 9 11.42 3.29 16.72
N ILE A 10 11.20 4.57 17.03
CA ILE A 10 9.84 5.11 17.26
C ILE A 10 8.96 4.93 16.03
N GLN A 11 9.49 5.21 14.84
CA GLN A 11 8.74 5.00 13.60
C GLN A 11 8.35 3.53 13.42
N GLY A 12 9.25 2.58 13.70
CA GLY A 12 8.95 1.15 13.66
C GLY A 12 7.84 0.74 14.63
N ILE A 13 7.90 1.24 15.87
CA ILE A 13 6.87 1.00 16.90
C ILE A 13 5.51 1.56 16.44
N LEU A 14 5.49 2.81 15.96
CA LEU A 14 4.26 3.44 15.46
C LEU A 14 3.66 2.66 14.28
N MET A 15 4.48 2.13 13.38
CA MET A 15 3.99 1.29 12.28
C MET A 15 3.39 -0.02 12.78
N VAL A 16 3.98 -0.70 13.75
CA VAL A 16 3.38 -1.92 14.33
C VAL A 16 2.02 -1.61 14.97
N ILE A 17 1.93 -0.52 15.75
CA ILE A 17 0.67 -0.08 16.36
C ILE A 17 -0.37 0.23 15.27
N LEU A 18 0.02 0.96 14.23
CA LEU A 18 -0.86 1.27 13.10
C LEU A 18 -1.38 0.01 12.42
N GLY A 19 -0.50 -0.97 12.18
CA GLY A 19 -0.90 -2.25 11.60
C GLY A 19 -1.93 -3.00 12.45
N ILE A 20 -1.78 -3.00 13.77
CA ILE A 20 -2.76 -3.59 14.70
C ILE A 20 -4.10 -2.84 14.62
N ILE A 21 -4.07 -1.50 14.54
CA ILE A 21 -5.29 -0.68 14.40
C ILE A 21 -6.01 -1.02 13.09
N ILE A 22 -5.29 -1.20 11.99
CA ILE A 22 -5.85 -1.58 10.67
C ILE A 22 -6.58 -2.93 10.76
N PHE A 23 -6.00 -3.93 11.42
CA PHE A 23 -6.64 -5.24 11.59
C PHE A 23 -7.94 -5.17 12.40
N ASN A 24 -7.97 -4.31 13.42
CA ASN A 24 -9.14 -4.16 14.29
C ASN A 24 -10.24 -3.30 13.67
N ASN A 25 -9.93 -2.47 12.66
CA ASN A 25 -10.87 -1.50 12.08
C ASN A 25 -10.80 -1.53 10.53
N PRO A 26 -11.19 -2.64 9.89
CA PRO A 26 -10.97 -2.83 8.46
C PRO A 26 -11.75 -1.84 7.58
N GLU A 27 -12.98 -1.50 7.96
CA GLU A 27 -13.80 -0.53 7.23
C GLU A 27 -13.21 0.88 7.30
N GLU A 28 -12.72 1.29 8.47
CA GLU A 28 -12.07 2.58 8.65
C GLU A 28 -10.74 2.66 7.93
N ALA A 29 -9.97 1.56 7.91
CA ALA A 29 -8.75 1.49 7.12
C ALA A 29 -9.04 1.69 5.62
N LEU A 30 -10.07 1.01 5.10
CA LEU A 30 -10.50 1.18 3.70
C LEU A 30 -11.01 2.60 3.43
N ALA A 31 -11.79 3.18 4.34
CA ALA A 31 -12.27 4.55 4.24
C ALA A 31 -11.12 5.55 4.24
N GLY A 32 -10.12 5.36 5.12
CA GLY A 32 -8.92 6.18 5.20
C GLY A 32 -8.10 6.14 3.91
N ILE A 33 -7.92 4.97 3.32
CA ILE A 33 -7.25 4.81 2.01
C ILE A 33 -8.04 5.51 0.91
N SER A 34 -9.36 5.36 0.91
CA SER A 34 -10.26 5.97 -0.06
C SER A 34 -10.20 7.49 0.00
N LEU A 35 -10.19 8.05 1.22
CA LEU A 35 -10.06 9.48 1.46
C LEU A 35 -8.70 9.98 1.01
N TRP A 36 -7.63 9.27 1.35
CA TRP A 36 -6.27 9.64 0.95
C TRP A 36 -6.11 9.64 -0.57
N LEU A 37 -6.63 8.62 -1.26
CA LEU A 37 -6.66 8.57 -2.72
C LEU A 37 -7.50 9.71 -3.31
N GLY A 38 -8.66 10.02 -2.75
CA GLY A 38 -9.48 11.16 -3.16
C GLY A 38 -8.73 12.48 -3.10
N ILE A 39 -8.02 12.73 -2.00
CA ILE A 39 -7.17 13.91 -1.83
C ILE A 39 -6.08 13.94 -2.90
N LEU A 40 -5.34 12.84 -3.08
CA LEU A 40 -4.25 12.78 -4.04
C LEU A 40 -4.72 13.01 -5.48
N ILE A 41 -5.84 12.39 -5.89
CA ILE A 41 -6.42 12.55 -7.23
C ILE A 41 -6.88 14.01 -7.44
N THR A 42 -7.55 14.59 -6.44
CA THR A 42 -7.98 15.99 -6.47
C THR A 42 -6.78 16.93 -6.60
N LEU A 43 -5.75 16.74 -5.78
CA LEU A 43 -4.52 17.53 -5.84
C LEU A 43 -3.82 17.37 -7.18
N THR A 44 -3.78 16.17 -7.74
CA THR A 44 -3.19 15.90 -9.07
C THR A 44 -3.93 16.67 -10.17
N GLY A 45 -5.27 16.65 -10.14
CA GLY A 45 -6.07 17.44 -11.09
C GLY A 45 -5.86 18.95 -10.92
N LEU A 46 -5.82 19.43 -9.67
CA LEU A 46 -5.60 20.84 -9.37
C LEU A 46 -4.21 21.31 -9.82
N THR A 47 -3.15 20.59 -9.46
CA THR A 47 -1.77 20.94 -9.85
C THR A 47 -1.58 20.82 -11.35
N GLY A 48 -2.23 19.89 -12.02
CA GLY A 48 -2.22 19.77 -13.48
C GLY A 48 -2.88 20.97 -14.18
N ILE A 49 -4.03 21.43 -13.70
CA ILE A 49 -4.68 22.65 -14.22
C ILE A 49 -3.80 23.88 -13.99
N LEU A 50 -3.28 24.07 -12.77
CA LEU A 50 -2.38 25.18 -12.45
C LEU A 50 -1.12 25.13 -13.32
N GLY A 51 -0.52 23.94 -13.46
CA GLY A 51 0.64 23.72 -14.32
C GLY A 51 0.37 24.12 -15.76
N TRP A 52 -0.80 23.79 -16.30
CA TRP A 52 -1.20 24.20 -17.66
C TRP A 52 -1.40 25.71 -17.80
N ILE A 53 -2.01 26.36 -16.79
CA ILE A 53 -2.22 27.83 -16.78
C ILE A 53 -0.87 28.58 -16.76
N PHE A 54 0.07 28.11 -15.94
CA PHE A 54 1.39 28.75 -15.80
C PHE A 54 2.42 28.29 -16.84
N ALA A 55 2.12 27.25 -17.62
CA ALA A 55 2.98 26.81 -18.71
C ALA A 55 3.05 27.85 -19.84
N GLY A 56 4.26 28.01 -20.41
CA GLY A 56 4.46 28.75 -21.66
C GLY A 56 3.68 28.13 -22.81
N LYS A 57 3.26 28.94 -23.79
CA LYS A 57 2.33 28.52 -24.87
C LYS A 57 2.77 27.26 -25.62
N GLU A 58 4.08 27.07 -25.80
CA GLU A 58 4.67 25.92 -26.48
C GLU A 58 4.58 24.60 -25.69
N HIS A 59 4.37 24.68 -24.37
CA HIS A 59 4.25 23.53 -23.47
C HIS A 59 2.79 23.26 -23.04
N ARG A 60 1.82 23.99 -23.61
CA ARG A 60 0.40 23.82 -23.31
C ARG A 60 -0.21 22.76 -24.19
N GLU A 61 -0.32 21.55 -23.64
CA GLU A 61 -0.99 20.44 -24.30
C GLU A 61 -2.45 20.34 -23.85
N THR A 62 -3.38 20.34 -24.82
CA THR A 62 -4.82 20.19 -24.54
C THR A 62 -5.14 18.87 -23.84
N GLY A 63 -4.42 17.79 -24.18
CA GLY A 63 -4.59 16.48 -23.54
C GLY A 63 -4.29 16.51 -22.04
N SER A 64 -3.22 17.21 -21.64
CA SER A 64 -2.85 17.40 -20.24
C SER A 64 -3.92 18.17 -19.46
N LEU A 65 -4.50 19.22 -20.07
CA LEU A 65 -5.60 19.97 -19.45
C LEU A 65 -6.84 19.10 -19.24
N ILE A 66 -7.26 18.34 -20.26
CA ILE A 66 -8.44 17.46 -20.17
C ILE A 66 -8.23 16.41 -19.07
N TRP A 67 -7.07 15.75 -19.04
CA TRP A 67 -6.75 14.77 -18.02
C TRP A 67 -6.79 15.36 -16.60
N SER A 68 -6.29 16.59 -16.45
CA SER A 68 -6.27 17.29 -15.16
C SER A 68 -7.69 17.66 -14.70
N ILE A 69 -8.55 18.10 -15.62
CA ILE A 69 -9.97 18.38 -15.32
C ILE A 69 -10.69 17.09 -14.92
N ILE A 70 -10.52 16.00 -15.68
CA ILE A 70 -11.12 14.69 -15.35
C ILE A 70 -10.64 14.24 -13.97
N SER A 71 -9.33 14.31 -13.71
CA SER A 71 -8.75 13.93 -12.43
C SER A 71 -9.35 14.76 -11.29
N LEU A 72 -9.49 16.08 -11.47
CA LEU A 72 -10.10 16.94 -10.45
C LEU A 72 -11.55 16.53 -10.17
N LEU A 73 -12.36 16.30 -11.21
CA LEU A 73 -13.76 15.90 -11.06
C LEU A 73 -13.90 14.53 -10.38
N VAL A 74 -13.09 13.55 -10.80
CA VAL A 74 -13.06 12.21 -10.19
C VAL A 74 -12.62 12.28 -8.72
N GLY A 75 -11.62 13.09 -8.42
CA GLY A 75 -11.14 13.32 -7.06
C GLY A 75 -12.21 13.95 -6.17
N LEU A 76 -12.88 15.00 -6.65
CA LEU A 76 -14.00 15.63 -5.93
C LEU A 76 -15.16 14.66 -5.73
N TYR A 77 -15.56 13.91 -6.76
CA TYR A 77 -16.59 12.90 -6.64
C TYR A 77 -16.24 11.83 -5.59
N THR A 78 -14.99 11.39 -5.58
CA THR A 78 -14.44 10.44 -4.59
C THR A 78 -14.56 10.99 -3.17
N LEU A 79 -14.24 12.26 -2.95
CA LEU A 79 -14.32 12.90 -1.64
C LEU A 79 -15.76 13.15 -1.19
N MET A 80 -16.66 13.47 -2.13
CA MET A 80 -18.08 13.68 -1.85
C MET A 80 -18.84 12.36 -1.63
N ASN A 81 -18.38 11.26 -2.24
CA ASN A 81 -18.97 9.94 -2.10
C ASN A 81 -17.91 8.89 -1.76
N LEU A 82 -17.50 8.91 -0.49
CA LEU A 82 -16.46 8.01 0.02
C LEU A 82 -16.84 6.54 -0.13
N LEU A 83 -18.13 6.20 0.01
CA LEU A 83 -18.62 4.82 -0.16
C LEU A 83 -18.41 4.31 -1.59
N ALA A 84 -18.63 5.14 -2.61
CA ALA A 84 -18.37 4.77 -4.00
C ALA A 84 -16.88 4.50 -4.23
N ALA A 85 -16.01 5.30 -3.61
CA ALA A 85 -14.56 5.12 -3.68
C ALA A 85 -14.10 3.80 -3.03
N MET A 86 -14.61 3.50 -1.83
CA MET A 86 -14.34 2.24 -1.13
C MET A 86 -14.74 1.04 -1.99
N LYS A 87 -15.91 1.10 -2.65
CA LYS A 87 -16.36 0.06 -3.59
C LYS A 87 -15.44 -0.07 -4.80
N ALA A 88 -15.07 1.04 -5.43
CA ALA A 88 -14.18 1.03 -6.59
C ALA A 88 -12.82 0.38 -6.24
N ILE A 89 -12.20 0.79 -5.12
CA ILE A 89 -10.94 0.23 -4.63
C ILE A 89 -11.10 -1.26 -4.35
N THR A 90 -12.18 -1.64 -3.67
CA THR A 90 -12.49 -3.04 -3.36
C THR A 90 -12.60 -3.91 -4.61
N ILE A 91 -13.29 -3.44 -5.65
CA ILE A 91 -13.43 -4.17 -6.91
C ILE A 91 -12.08 -4.29 -7.61
N ILE A 92 -11.29 -3.21 -7.66
CA ILE A 92 -9.95 -3.24 -8.27
C ILE A 92 -9.05 -4.25 -7.56
N PHE A 93 -9.02 -4.24 -6.23
CA PHE A 93 -8.27 -5.23 -5.45
C PHE A 93 -8.82 -6.64 -5.61
N GLY A 94 -10.14 -6.81 -5.64
CA GLY A 94 -10.78 -8.11 -5.88
C GLY A 94 -10.35 -8.70 -7.22
N VAL A 95 -10.34 -7.90 -8.29
CA VAL A 95 -9.84 -8.32 -9.61
C VAL A 95 -8.36 -8.69 -9.56
N TRP A 96 -7.52 -7.92 -8.87
CA TRP A 96 -6.11 -8.24 -8.68
C TRP A 96 -5.92 -9.58 -7.92
N VAL A 97 -6.72 -9.82 -6.88
CA VAL A 97 -6.73 -11.08 -6.12
C VAL A 97 -7.19 -12.25 -7.02
N LEU A 98 -8.14 -12.04 -7.92
CA LEU A 98 -8.53 -13.06 -8.91
C LEU A 98 -7.36 -13.44 -9.83
N PHE A 99 -6.67 -12.45 -10.40
CA PHE A 99 -5.49 -12.70 -11.24
C PHE A 99 -4.40 -13.45 -10.48
N THR A 100 -4.21 -13.12 -9.20
CA THR A 100 -3.28 -13.81 -8.31
C THR A 100 -3.72 -15.26 -8.09
N GLY A 101 -5.00 -15.51 -7.80
CA GLY A 101 -5.56 -16.84 -7.64
C GLY A 101 -5.38 -17.72 -8.88
N PHE A 102 -5.69 -17.19 -10.08
CA PHE A 102 -5.44 -17.89 -11.33
C PHE A 102 -3.96 -18.23 -11.53
N SER A 103 -3.06 -17.30 -11.23
CA SER A 103 -1.62 -17.49 -11.37
C SER A 103 -1.09 -18.57 -10.40
N LEU A 104 -1.61 -18.58 -9.16
CA LEU A 104 -1.28 -19.59 -8.15
C LEU A 104 -1.81 -20.96 -8.54
N ILE A 105 -3.05 -21.07 -9.03
CA ILE A 105 -3.61 -22.35 -9.50
C ILE A 105 -2.76 -22.91 -10.64
N LYS A 106 -2.39 -22.09 -11.63
CA LYS A 106 -1.53 -22.51 -12.73
C LYS A 106 -0.18 -23.02 -12.23
N SER A 107 0.44 -22.29 -11.32
CA SER A 107 1.74 -22.66 -10.72
C SER A 107 1.63 -23.95 -9.89
N GLY A 108 0.64 -24.03 -9.02
CA GLY A 108 0.38 -25.21 -8.18
C GLY A 108 0.06 -26.44 -9.01
N TRP A 109 -0.70 -26.31 -10.10
CA TRP A 109 -1.02 -27.41 -11.00
C TRP A 109 0.22 -28.01 -11.68
N THR A 110 1.20 -27.18 -12.03
CA THR A 110 2.48 -27.60 -12.59
C THR A 110 3.32 -28.31 -11.52
N LEU A 111 3.43 -27.73 -10.32
CA LEU A 111 4.31 -28.24 -9.27
C LEU A 111 3.73 -29.42 -8.47
N LYS A 112 2.42 -29.69 -8.53
CA LYS A 112 1.76 -30.68 -7.65
C LYS A 112 2.31 -32.10 -7.77
N ASN A 113 2.89 -32.45 -8.93
CA ASN A 113 3.47 -33.76 -9.18
C ASN A 113 4.96 -33.82 -8.80
N GLU A 114 5.60 -32.67 -8.60
CA GLU A 114 7.03 -32.57 -8.27
C GLU A 114 7.25 -32.37 -6.77
N THR A 115 6.38 -31.61 -6.11
CA THR A 115 6.54 -31.24 -4.70
C THR A 115 5.20 -31.16 -3.98
N ILE A 116 5.20 -31.48 -2.67
CA ILE A 116 4.04 -31.26 -1.80
C ILE A 116 3.60 -29.79 -1.75
N ILE A 117 4.55 -28.87 -1.94
CA ILE A 117 4.32 -27.43 -2.01
C ILE A 117 3.37 -27.08 -3.17
N GLY A 118 3.41 -27.82 -4.29
CA GLY A 118 2.50 -27.61 -5.42
C GLY A 118 1.02 -27.77 -5.04
N TRP A 119 0.69 -28.75 -4.19
CA TRP A 119 -0.67 -28.90 -3.65
C TRP A 119 -1.07 -27.74 -2.75
N ILE A 120 -0.17 -27.27 -1.89
CA ILE A 120 -0.41 -26.11 -1.01
C ILE A 120 -0.70 -24.87 -1.85
N ILE A 121 0.13 -24.58 -2.86
CA ILE A 121 -0.03 -23.43 -3.76
C ILE A 121 -1.38 -23.50 -4.49
N LEU A 122 -1.78 -24.69 -4.96
CA LEU A 122 -3.05 -24.90 -5.65
C LEU A 122 -4.23 -24.55 -4.73
N VAL A 123 -4.22 -25.06 -3.50
CA VAL A 123 -5.26 -24.77 -2.49
C VAL A 123 -5.32 -23.27 -2.18
N VAL A 124 -4.17 -22.63 -1.95
CA VAL A 124 -4.09 -21.18 -1.72
C VAL A 124 -4.65 -20.40 -2.92
N GLY A 125 -4.37 -20.85 -4.15
CA GLY A 125 -4.91 -20.25 -5.36
C GLY A 125 -6.43 -20.33 -5.47
N ILE A 126 -7.03 -21.48 -5.10
CA ILE A 126 -8.49 -21.63 -5.05
C ILE A 126 -9.10 -20.70 -4.00
N PHE A 127 -8.55 -20.64 -2.79
CA PHE A 127 -9.00 -19.71 -1.77
C PHE A 127 -8.86 -18.25 -2.20
N SER A 128 -7.79 -17.92 -2.93
CA SER A 128 -7.59 -16.58 -3.49
C SER A 128 -8.66 -16.23 -4.52
N LEU A 129 -9.05 -17.17 -5.40
CA LEU A 129 -10.16 -16.93 -6.33
C LEU A 129 -11.47 -16.66 -5.60
N ILE A 130 -11.78 -17.45 -4.57
CA ILE A 130 -13.00 -17.27 -3.76
C ILE A 130 -12.96 -15.91 -3.07
N ALA A 131 -11.84 -15.56 -2.44
CA ALA A 131 -11.67 -14.26 -1.80
C ALA A 131 -11.85 -13.11 -2.79
N GLY A 132 -11.23 -13.18 -3.98
CA GLY A 132 -11.38 -12.15 -5.02
C GLY A 132 -12.83 -11.97 -5.48
N LEU A 133 -13.57 -13.08 -5.65
CA LEU A 133 -15.00 -13.03 -5.97
C LEU A 133 -15.79 -12.40 -4.81
N MET A 134 -15.53 -12.79 -3.56
CA MET A 134 -16.19 -12.21 -2.39
C MET A 134 -15.96 -10.71 -2.30
N MET A 135 -14.73 -10.24 -2.54
CA MET A 135 -14.43 -8.80 -2.54
C MET A 135 -15.25 -8.04 -3.58
N ILE A 136 -15.37 -8.57 -4.81
CA ILE A 136 -16.11 -7.89 -5.89
C ILE A 136 -17.59 -7.71 -5.54
N PHE A 137 -18.20 -8.69 -4.88
CA PHE A 137 -19.64 -8.66 -4.56
C PHE A 137 -19.96 -8.14 -3.15
N ASN A 138 -18.98 -8.11 -2.25
CA ASN A 138 -19.17 -7.71 -0.86
C ASN A 138 -18.08 -6.73 -0.41
N LEU A 139 -18.51 -5.49 -0.13
CA LEU A 139 -17.63 -4.42 0.35
C LEU A 139 -16.94 -4.75 1.68
N GLY A 140 -17.64 -5.43 2.60
CA GLY A 140 -17.09 -5.84 3.89
C GLY A 140 -15.94 -6.85 3.73
N ALA A 141 -16.13 -7.86 2.87
CA ALA A 141 -15.06 -8.79 2.51
C ALA A 141 -13.88 -8.07 1.83
N GLY A 142 -14.17 -7.04 1.03
CA GLY A 142 -13.19 -6.10 0.51
C GLY A 142 -12.35 -5.42 1.58
N ALA A 143 -13.01 -4.81 2.55
CA ALA A 143 -12.39 -4.11 3.67
C ALA A 143 -11.51 -5.06 4.49
N GLU A 144 -12.01 -6.24 4.84
CA GLU A 144 -11.25 -7.27 5.56
C GLU A 144 -10.03 -7.74 4.77
N GLY A 145 -10.19 -8.08 3.49
CA GLY A 145 -9.10 -8.58 2.65
C GLY A 145 -7.99 -7.53 2.44
N ILE A 146 -8.37 -6.28 2.16
CA ILE A 146 -7.43 -5.17 2.00
C ILE A 146 -6.71 -4.90 3.33
N SER A 147 -7.43 -4.88 4.44
CA SER A 147 -6.86 -4.62 5.77
C SER A 147 -5.93 -5.75 6.21
N PHE A 148 -6.23 -6.99 5.84
CA PHE A 148 -5.35 -8.11 6.11
C PHE A 148 -3.99 -7.94 5.40
N ILE A 149 -4.03 -7.64 4.10
CA ILE A 149 -2.82 -7.47 3.29
C ILE A 149 -2.02 -6.25 3.77
N LEU A 150 -2.67 -5.10 3.93
CA LEU A 150 -2.01 -3.86 4.32
C LEU A 150 -1.54 -3.87 5.76
N GLY A 151 -2.36 -4.37 6.69
CA GLY A 151 -1.98 -4.54 8.09
C GLY A 151 -0.73 -5.39 8.21
N LEU A 152 -0.67 -6.53 7.50
CA LEU A 152 0.51 -7.39 7.50
C LEU A 152 1.75 -6.68 6.95
N GLN A 153 1.62 -5.96 5.84
CA GLN A 153 2.72 -5.20 5.25
C GLN A 153 3.23 -4.10 6.19
N VAL A 154 2.34 -3.37 6.83
CA VAL A 154 2.68 -2.27 7.75
C VAL A 154 3.36 -2.81 9.01
N ILE A 155 2.88 -3.93 9.58
CA ILE A 155 3.55 -4.59 10.71
C ILE A 155 4.94 -5.08 10.30
N ALA A 156 5.06 -5.77 9.16
CA ALA A 156 6.33 -6.27 8.67
C ALA A 156 7.35 -5.15 8.45
N ALA A 157 6.91 -4.02 7.86
CA ALA A 157 7.73 -2.83 7.70
C ALA A 157 8.14 -2.21 9.05
N GLY A 158 7.23 -2.16 10.02
CA GLY A 158 7.52 -1.71 11.38
C GLY A 158 8.59 -2.56 12.07
N ILE A 159 8.46 -3.88 11.99
CA ILE A 159 9.46 -4.83 12.49
C ILE A 159 10.82 -4.62 11.81
N ALA A 160 10.84 -4.49 10.48
CA ALA A 160 12.07 -4.21 9.74
C ALA A 160 12.74 -2.90 10.19
N LEU A 161 11.99 -1.82 10.39
CA LEU A 161 12.53 -0.55 10.90
C LEU A 161 13.10 -0.67 12.31
N MET A 162 12.44 -1.42 13.19
CA MET A 162 12.97 -1.68 14.53
C MET A 162 14.32 -2.40 14.44
N LEU A 163 14.44 -3.44 13.61
CA LEU A 163 15.70 -4.14 13.37
C LEU A 163 16.78 -3.19 12.82
N PHE A 164 16.46 -2.39 11.80
CA PHE A 164 17.39 -1.40 11.24
C PHE A 164 17.86 -0.36 12.26
N SER A 165 16.99 0.02 13.21
CA SER A 165 17.35 0.97 14.26
C SER A 165 18.46 0.43 15.17
N PHE A 166 18.40 -0.87 15.51
CA PHE A 166 19.40 -1.53 16.34
C PHE A 166 20.71 -1.76 15.59
N VAL A 167 20.64 -2.12 14.30
CA VAL A 167 21.83 -2.20 13.44
C VAL A 167 22.53 -0.85 13.37
N LYS A 168 21.78 0.24 13.14
CA LYS A 168 22.33 1.61 13.11
C LYS A 168 22.96 2.00 14.45
N LYS A 169 22.34 1.64 15.58
CA LYS A 169 22.91 1.88 16.92
C LYS A 169 24.23 1.13 17.11
N SER A 170 24.29 -0.15 16.72
CA SER A 170 25.50 -0.99 16.80
C SER A 170 26.65 -0.44 15.95
N VAL A 171 26.38 -0.06 14.70
CA VAL A 171 27.38 0.55 13.80
C VAL A 171 27.90 1.87 14.35
N LYS A 172 27.00 2.72 14.87
CA LYS A 172 27.39 4.01 15.48
C LYS A 172 28.37 3.78 16.64
N ASN A 173 28.06 2.85 17.54
CA ASN A 173 28.91 2.55 18.70
C ASN A 173 30.30 2.05 18.26
N LYS A 174 30.38 1.12 17.29
CA LYS A 174 31.65 0.62 16.77
C LYS A 174 32.54 1.71 16.15
N ILE A 175 31.94 2.68 15.45
CA ILE A 175 32.68 3.81 14.88
C ILE A 175 33.19 4.74 15.98
N GLU A 176 32.37 5.05 16.99
CA GLU A 176 32.79 5.86 18.14
C GLU A 176 33.94 5.21 18.92
N ASP A 177 33.90 3.89 19.11
CA ASP A 177 34.96 3.14 19.79
C ASP A 177 36.27 3.15 18.97
N LYS A 178 36.19 2.96 17.64
CA LYS A 178 37.38 3.01 16.76
C LYS A 178 37.98 4.41 16.66
N ILE A 179 37.17 5.47 16.72
CA ILE A 179 37.68 6.85 16.74
C ILE A 179 38.39 7.12 18.07
N LYS A 180 37.87 6.64 19.19
CA LYS A 180 38.53 6.76 20.50
C LYS A 180 39.86 6.03 20.53
N SER A 181 39.97 4.85 19.90
CA SER A 181 41.22 4.09 19.86
C SER A 181 42.32 4.69 18.96
N ILE A 182 41.98 5.61 18.05
CA ILE A 182 42.96 6.33 17.21
C ILE A 182 43.43 7.63 17.90
N LYS A 183 42.61 8.19 18.80
CA LYS A 183 42.91 9.44 19.51
C LYS A 183 43.73 9.24 20.79
N ASN A 184 43.75 8.03 21.33
CA ASN A 184 44.62 7.62 22.45
C ASN A 184 45.87 6.96 21.90
#